data_AF-A0A9X4HCK0-F1
#
_entry.id   AF-A0A9X4HCK0-F1
#
_cell.length_a   1.000
_cell.length_b   1.000
_cell.length_c   1.000
_cell.angle_alpha   90.00
_cell.angle_beta   90.00
_cell.angle_gamma   90.00
#
_symmetry.space_group_name_H-M   'P 1'
#
loop_
_entity.id
_entity.type
_entity.pdbx_description
1 polymer ?
#
loop_
_entity_poly.entity_id
_entity_poly.type
_entity_poly.pdbx_seq_one_letter_code
_entity_poly.pdbx_strand_id
1 'polypeptide(L)'
;MNNLPIVLLILAVVVGYLYLTRTKKVVPRQDPKLGNEKVDDLHVSPNQAAHAKAANASLGLSAKDCLALRGATRTNQLPKSIDYSTYDEPTFQRRKIQLSF
;
A
#
# COMPACT_ATOMS: atom_id res chain seq x y z
N MET A 1 -39.68 43.03 -23.28
CA MET A 1 -39.58 41.56 -23.05
C MET A 1 -39.40 41.33 -21.56
N ASN A 2 -40.24 40.51 -20.93
CA ASN A 2 -40.24 40.35 -19.48
C ASN A 2 -39.23 39.26 -19.08
N ASN A 3 -38.03 39.67 -18.63
CA ASN A 3 -36.92 38.77 -18.31
C ASN A 3 -36.96 38.24 -16.87
N LEU A 4 -37.98 38.63 -16.10
CA LEU A 4 -38.21 38.26 -14.71
C LEU A 4 -38.14 36.73 -14.44
N PRO A 5 -38.73 35.82 -15.26
CA PRO A 5 -38.62 34.38 -15.01
C PRO A 5 -37.19 33.84 -15.19
N ILE A 6 -36.41 34.42 -16.12
CA ILE A 6 -35.03 34.03 -16.38
C ILE A 6 -34.15 34.42 -15.19
N VAL A 7 -34.36 35.63 -14.65
CA VAL A 7 -33.64 36.12 -13.46
C VAL A 7 -33.92 35.26 -12.23
N LEU A 8 -35.18 34.86 -12.02
CA LEU A 8 -35.56 33.98 -10.92
C LEU A 8 -34.92 32.58 -11.03
N LEU A 9 -34.83 32.04 -12.24
CA LEU A 9 -34.20 30.75 -12.49
C LEU A 9 -32.70 30.79 -12.18
N ILE A 10 -32.00 31.82 -12.65
CA ILE A 10 -30.58 32.02 -12.35
C ILE A 10 -30.36 32.15 -10.83
N LEU A 11 -31.20 32.92 -10.15
CA LEU A 11 -31.11 33.12 -8.70
C LEU A 11 -31.29 31.79 -7.94
N ALA A 12 -32.26 30.97 -8.32
CA ALA A 12 -32.48 29.66 -7.72
C ALA A 12 -31.28 28.72 -7.89
N VAL A 13 -30.66 28.72 -9.09
CA VAL A 13 -29.46 27.91 -9.37
C VAL A 13 -28.28 28.37 -8.51
N VAL A 14 -28.04 29.68 -8.41
CA VAL A 14 -26.94 30.23 -7.61
C VAL A 14 -27.12 29.91 -6.12
N VAL A 15 -28.32 30.11 -5.58
CA VAL A 15 -28.62 29.80 -4.17
C VAL A 15 -28.46 28.30 -3.89
N GLY A 16 -28.95 27.44 -4.78
CA GLY A 16 -28.79 25.99 -4.67
C GLY A 16 -27.32 25.55 -4.68
N TYR A 17 -26.52 26.12 -5.57
CA TYR A 17 -25.07 25.84 -5.65
C TYR A 17 -24.32 26.25 -4.38
N LEU A 18 -24.61 27.44 -3.85
CA LEU A 18 -24.00 27.94 -2.61
C LEU A 18 -24.39 27.09 -1.41
N TYR A 19 -25.64 26.62 -1.35
CA TYR A 19 -26.10 25.73 -0.28
C TYR A 19 -25.38 24.38 -0.31
N LEU A 20 -25.23 23.78 -1.50
CA LEU A 20 -24.53 22.50 -1.68
C LEU A 20 -23.03 22.58 -1.35
N THR A 21 -22.38 23.71 -1.63
CA THR A 21 -20.94 23.87 -1.45
C THR A 21 -20.54 24.37 -0.06
N ARG A 22 -21.48 24.93 0.71
CA ARG A 22 -21.24 25.45 2.08
C ARG A 22 -20.73 24.41 3.08
N THR A 23 -21.01 23.13 2.87
CA THR A 23 -20.66 22.07 3.84
C THR A 23 -19.36 21.35 3.53
N LYS A 24 -18.57 21.81 2.54
CA LYS A 24 -17.23 21.27 2.32
C LYS A 24 -16.37 21.51 3.56
N LYS A 25 -16.31 20.50 4.42
CA LYS A 25 -15.40 20.46 5.57
C LYS A 25 -13.99 20.61 5.02
N VAL A 26 -13.36 21.73 5.37
CA VAL A 26 -11.93 21.91 5.19
C VAL A 26 -11.26 20.87 6.09
N VAL A 27 -10.87 19.73 5.51
CA VAL A 27 -10.06 18.75 6.23
C VAL A 27 -8.75 19.46 6.53
N PRO A 28 -8.40 19.68 7.81
CA PRO A 28 -7.11 20.28 8.14
C PRO A 28 -6.03 19.38 7.56
N ARG A 29 -5.00 19.99 6.95
CA ARG A 29 -3.84 19.25 6.47
C ARG A 29 -3.31 18.43 7.63
N GLN A 30 -3.36 17.11 7.50
CA GLN A 30 -2.68 16.22 8.43
C GLN A 30 -1.19 16.42 8.18
N ASP A 31 -0.55 17.19 9.05
CA ASP A 31 0.90 17.12 9.16
C ASP A 31 1.27 15.67 9.49
N PRO A 32 2.30 15.09 8.85
CA PRO A 32 2.79 13.79 9.23
C PRO A 32 3.17 13.87 10.70
N LYS A 33 2.41 13.18 11.56
CA LYS A 33 2.79 13.02 12.95
C LYS A 33 4.12 12.28 12.93
N LEU A 34 5.21 13.01 13.17
CA LEU A 34 6.50 12.41 13.43
C LEU A 34 6.27 11.49 14.63
N GLY A 35 6.32 10.19 14.37
CA GLY A 35 5.85 9.17 15.28
C GLY A 35 6.49 9.32 16.64
N ASN A 36 5.66 9.54 17.66
CA ASN A 36 5.90 8.89 18.94
C ASN A 36 5.27 7.50 18.87
N GLU A 37 5.64 6.71 17.85
CA GLU A 37 5.72 5.28 18.12
C GLU A 37 6.81 5.18 19.17
N LYS A 38 6.41 4.97 20.42
CA LYS A 38 7.25 4.19 21.30
C LYS A 38 7.42 2.88 20.56
N VAL A 39 8.46 2.81 19.74
CA VAL A 39 9.15 1.58 19.50
C VAL A 39 9.54 1.18 20.92
N ASP A 40 8.72 0.32 21.53
CA ASP A 40 9.21 -0.50 22.61
C ASP A 40 10.38 -1.23 21.97
N ASP A 41 11.57 -0.64 22.11
CA ASP A 41 12.85 -1.24 21.87
C ASP A 41 12.99 -2.37 22.89
N LEU A 42 12.13 -3.39 22.74
CA LEU A 42 12.39 -4.75 23.15
C LEU A 42 13.50 -5.24 22.24
N HIS A 43 14.69 -4.69 22.48
CA HIS A 43 15.97 -5.33 22.25
C HIS A 43 16.01 -6.60 23.12
N VAL A 44 15.16 -7.57 22.80
CA VAL A 44 15.34 -8.94 23.25
C VAL A 44 16.51 -9.45 22.42
N SER A 45 17.69 -9.33 23.01
CA SER A 45 18.89 -10.02 22.52
C SER A 45 18.53 -11.45 22.10
N PRO A 46 19.02 -11.95 20.95
CA PRO A 46 18.63 -13.27 20.43
C PRO A 46 19.08 -14.43 21.31
N ASN A 47 19.83 -14.16 22.39
CA ASN A 47 20.28 -15.14 23.36
C ASN A 47 19.25 -15.47 24.47
N GLN A 48 18.13 -14.73 24.54
CA GLN A 48 17.07 -14.96 25.55
C GLN A 48 15.70 -15.32 24.95
N ALA A 49 15.59 -15.43 23.62
CA ALA A 49 14.38 -15.99 23.01
C ALA A 49 14.30 -17.48 23.36
N ALA A 50 13.43 -17.83 24.32
CA ALA A 50 13.10 -19.22 24.61
C ALA A 50 12.69 -19.89 23.28
N HIS A 51 13.27 -21.05 22.97
CA HIS A 51 12.95 -21.79 21.75
C HIS A 51 11.43 -21.87 21.59
N ALA A 52 10.91 -21.30 20.50
CA ALA A 52 9.49 -21.39 20.17
C ALA A 52 9.13 -22.87 20.09
N LYS A 53 8.45 -23.36 21.12
CA LYS A 53 8.00 -24.75 21.18
C LYS A 53 6.95 -24.89 20.08
N ALA A 54 7.37 -25.46 18.95
CA ALA A 54 6.48 -25.74 17.84
C ALA A 54 5.28 -26.51 18.39
N ALA A 55 4.07 -26.03 18.11
CA ALA A 55 2.86 -26.73 18.46
C ALA A 55 2.96 -28.16 17.91
N ASN A 56 2.68 -29.16 18.76
CA ASN A 56 2.63 -30.55 18.34
C ASN A 56 1.38 -30.76 17.47
N ALA A 57 1.41 -30.23 16.24
CA ALA A 57 0.48 -30.60 15.20
C ALA A 57 0.85 -32.03 14.76
N SER A 58 0.30 -33.03 15.43
CA SER A 58 0.36 -34.40 14.95
C SER A 58 -0.53 -34.48 13.69
N LEU A 59 0.07 -34.23 12.53
CA LEU A 59 -0.56 -34.34 11.21
C LEU A 59 -0.97 -35.79 10.85
N GLY A 60 -1.07 -36.71 11.81
CA GLY A 60 -1.45 -38.11 11.56
C GLY A 60 -0.48 -38.86 10.65
N LEU A 61 0.76 -38.38 10.52
CA LEU A 61 1.78 -38.96 9.62
C LEU A 61 2.54 -40.08 10.33
N SER A 62 2.79 -41.19 9.62
CA SER A 62 3.48 -42.34 10.17
C SER A 62 4.99 -42.04 10.31
N ALA A 63 5.68 -42.72 11.23
CA ALA A 63 7.11 -42.50 11.51
C ALA A 63 8.03 -42.64 10.27
N LYS A 64 7.55 -43.31 9.20
CA LYS A 64 8.27 -43.45 7.93
C LYS A 64 8.20 -42.16 7.07
N ASP A 65 7.15 -41.37 7.21
CA ASP A 65 6.93 -40.15 6.42
C ASP A 65 7.73 -38.96 6.98
N CYS A 66 8.04 -38.99 8.29
CA CYS A 66 8.86 -37.97 8.95
C CYS A 66 10.31 -37.92 8.42
N LEU A 67 10.82 -39.03 7.85
CA LEU A 67 12.16 -39.09 7.23
C LEU A 67 12.16 -38.54 5.79
N ALA A 68 11.04 -38.60 5.08
CA ALA A 68 10.91 -38.03 3.73
C ALA A 68 10.91 -36.49 3.74
N LEU A 69 10.48 -35.87 4.85
CA LEU A 69 10.60 -34.42 5.09
C LEU A 69 12.01 -34.00 5.52
N ARG A 70 12.86 -34.95 5.94
CA ARG A 70 14.25 -34.73 6.31
C ARG A 70 15.16 -34.81 5.07
N GLY A 71 14.68 -34.30 3.94
CA GLY A 71 15.27 -34.45 2.61
C GLY A 71 15.32 -33.11 1.88
N ALA A 72 16.35 -32.35 2.20
CA ALA A 72 16.83 -31.21 1.43
C ALA A 72 16.85 -31.48 -0.09
N THR A 73 15.79 -31.12 -0.82
CA THR A 73 15.77 -31.14 -2.29
C THR A 73 15.18 -29.88 -2.91
N ARG A 74 14.99 -28.80 -2.13
CA ARG A 74 14.87 -27.47 -2.72
C ARG A 74 16.27 -26.87 -2.70
N THR A 75 16.96 -26.96 -3.83
CA THR A 75 18.10 -26.08 -4.09
C THR A 75 17.61 -24.66 -3.79
N ASN A 76 18.20 -24.05 -2.75
CA ASN A 76 17.84 -22.70 -2.32
C ASN A 76 18.46 -21.75 -3.34
N GLN A 77 17.88 -21.72 -4.54
CA GLN A 77 18.28 -20.83 -5.60
C GLN A 77 17.67 -19.47 -5.29
N LEU A 78 18.54 -18.47 -5.19
CA LEU A 78 18.08 -17.09 -5.21
C LEU A 78 17.18 -16.88 -6.43
N PRO A 79 16.10 -16.10 -6.30
CA PRO A 79 15.29 -15.74 -7.46
C PRO A 79 16.20 -15.15 -8.54
N LYS A 80 15.89 -15.44 -9.81
CA LYS A 80 16.64 -14.89 -10.95
C LYS A 80 16.74 -13.38 -10.77
N SER A 81 17.95 -12.84 -10.91
CA SER A 81 18.18 -11.40 -10.86
C SER A 81 17.26 -10.70 -11.86
N ILE A 82 16.56 -9.67 -11.40
CA ILE A 82 15.75 -8.83 -12.27
C ILE A 82 16.74 -7.96 -13.07
N ASP A 83 16.60 -7.96 -14.40
CA ASP A 83 17.36 -7.07 -15.25
C ASP A 83 16.74 -5.66 -15.21
N TYR A 84 17.53 -4.69 -14.74
CA TYR A 84 17.14 -3.29 -14.66
C TYR A 84 17.67 -2.44 -15.82
N SER A 85 18.34 -3.04 -16.82
CA SER A 85 18.88 -2.34 -18.00
C SER A 85 17.83 -1.49 -18.74
N THR A 86 16.56 -1.91 -18.70
CA THR A 86 15.44 -1.16 -19.26
C THR A 86 15.26 0.23 -18.61
N TYR A 87 15.73 0.42 -17.37
CA TYR A 87 15.63 1.70 -16.66
C TYR A 87 16.73 2.69 -16.99
N ASP A 88 17.77 2.27 -17.73
CA ASP A 88 18.87 3.14 -18.16
C ASP A 88 18.39 4.18 -19.20
N GLU A 89 17.36 3.84 -19.97
CA GLU A 89 16.77 4.77 -20.94
C GLU A 89 15.85 5.81 -20.28
N PRO A 90 15.69 7.02 -20.85
CA PRO A 90 14.73 8.00 -20.36
C PRO A 90 13.29 7.47 -20.39
N THR A 91 12.48 7.84 -19.39
CA THR A 91 11.09 7.36 -19.24
C THR A 91 10.20 7.62 -20.47
N PHE A 92 10.41 8.74 -21.16
CA PHE A 92 9.65 9.06 -22.38
C PHE A 92 9.98 8.09 -23.53
N GLN A 93 11.24 7.67 -23.64
CA GLN A 93 11.71 6.72 -24.65
C GLN A 93 11.15 5.32 -24.36
N ARG A 94 11.22 4.88 -23.09
CA ARG A 94 10.59 3.63 -22.62
C ARG A 94 9.09 3.56 -22.89
N ARG A 95 8.39 4.68 -22.71
CA ARG A 95 6.93 4.77 -22.89
C ARG A 95 6.50 5.15 -24.30
N LYS A 96 7.44 5.30 -25.25
CA LYS A 96 7.18 5.74 -26.63
C LYS A 96 6.36 7.05 -26.69
N ILE A 97 6.63 7.96 -25.77
CA ILE A 97 6.00 9.29 -25.72
C ILE A 97 6.89 10.25 -26.49
N GLN A 98 6.34 10.90 -27.52
CA GLN A 98 7.02 12.01 -28.19
C GLN A 98 6.91 13.26 -27.33
N LEU A 99 8.06 13.82 -26.93
CA LEU A 99 8.11 15.12 -26.25
C LEU A 99 8.12 16.22 -27.32
N SER A 100 7.18 17.15 -27.25
CA SER A 100 7.20 18.41 -28.01
C SER A 100 7.57 19.54 -27.06
N PHE A 101 8.61 20.30 -27.42
CA PHE A 101 9.04 21.51 -26.72
C PHE A 101 8.72 22.72 -27.59
#